data_AF-A0A672K5P0-F1
#
_entry.id   AF-A0A672K5P0-F1
#
_cell.length_a   1.000
_cell.length_b   1.000
_cell.length_c   1.000
_cell.angle_alpha   90.00
_cell.angle_beta   90.00
_cell.angle_gamma   90.00
#
_symmetry.space_group_name_H-M   'P 1'
#
loop_
_entity.id
_entity.type
_entity.pdbx_description
1 polymer ?
#
loop_
_entity_poly.entity_id
_entity_poly.type
_entity_poly.pdbx_seq_one_letter_code
_entity_poly.pdbx_strand_id
1 'polypeptide(L)'
;MRESKQLQNFNFPATFSFSSLLSLDLYLQTYIGPVLISVNPFKQMPYFGEKEIELYQGAAQYENPPHIYALADNMYRNMMIERENQCVIIR
;
A
#
# COMPACT_ATOMS: atom_id res chain seq x y z
N MET A 1 -8.29 -15.56 -15.15
CA MET A 1 -9.60 -15.04 -14.64
C MET A 1 -9.99 -15.68 -13.29
N ARG A 2 -9.11 -15.69 -12.28
CA ARG A 2 -9.42 -16.35 -10.97
C ARG A 2 -8.80 -15.73 -9.70
N GLU A 3 -8.13 -14.57 -9.73
CA GLU A 3 -7.50 -14.04 -8.50
C GLU A 3 -8.03 -12.69 -8.00
N SER A 4 -8.92 -12.02 -8.73
CA SER A 4 -9.48 -10.72 -8.32
C SER A 4 -10.54 -10.79 -7.20
N LYS A 5 -10.85 -11.97 -6.64
CA LYS A 5 -11.95 -12.15 -5.65
C LYS A 5 -11.51 -12.25 -4.18
N GLN A 6 -10.22 -12.32 -3.86
CA GLN A 6 -9.80 -12.53 -2.46
C GLN A 6 -9.81 -11.24 -1.60
N LEU A 7 -9.77 -10.05 -2.22
CA LEU A 7 -9.68 -8.79 -1.46
C LEU A 7 -11.01 -8.06 -1.22
N GLN A 8 -12.12 -8.50 -1.84
CA GLN A 8 -13.44 -7.86 -1.64
C GLN A 8 -14.21 -8.39 -0.41
N ASN A 9 -13.68 -9.40 0.29
CA ASN A 9 -14.36 -10.05 1.42
C ASN A 9 -13.66 -9.86 2.77
N PHE A 10 -12.75 -8.89 2.92
CA PHE A 10 -12.37 -8.44 4.27
C PHE A 10 -13.39 -7.41 4.75
N ASN A 11 -14.59 -7.91 5.03
CA ASN A 11 -15.57 -7.22 5.85
C ASN A 11 -14.94 -7.17 7.26
N PHE A 12 -14.14 -6.14 7.54
CA PHE A 12 -13.58 -5.92 8.87
C PHE A 12 -14.76 -5.86 9.82
N PRO A 13 -15.03 -6.92 10.63
CA PRO A 13 -16.04 -6.79 11.65
C PRO A 13 -15.56 -5.64 12.53
N ALA A 14 -16.44 -4.70 12.88
CA ALA A 14 -16.11 -3.54 13.72
C ALA A 14 -15.52 -3.92 15.10
N THR A 15 -15.39 -5.21 15.40
CA THR A 15 -14.81 -5.82 16.60
C THR A 15 -13.39 -6.36 16.40
N PHE A 16 -12.78 -6.29 15.20
CA PHE A 16 -11.38 -6.71 15.04
C PHE A 16 -10.48 -5.70 15.75
N SER A 17 -10.12 -6.03 16.99
CA SER A 17 -9.39 -5.12 17.86
C SER A 17 -8.05 -4.74 17.19
N PHE A 18 -7.78 -3.44 17.12
CA PHE A 18 -6.50 -2.89 16.62
C PHE A 18 -5.27 -3.52 17.32
N SER A 19 -5.48 -4.05 18.55
CA SER A 19 -4.47 -4.76 19.34
C SER A 19 -4.00 -6.07 18.72
N SER A 20 -4.82 -6.74 17.91
CA SER A 20 -4.51 -8.06 17.31
C SER A 20 -3.64 -7.96 16.05
N LEU A 21 -3.57 -6.78 15.42
CA LEU A 21 -2.70 -6.50 14.26
C LEU A 21 -1.26 -6.14 14.69
N LEU A 22 -1.10 -5.64 15.91
CA LEU A 22 0.21 -5.29 16.51
C LEU A 22 1.08 -6.52 16.84
N SER A 23 0.51 -7.73 16.83
CA SER A 23 1.22 -8.97 17.19
C SER A 23 1.98 -9.63 16.03
N LEU A 24 1.77 -9.15 14.81
CA LEU A 24 2.54 -9.55 13.62
C LEU A 24 3.23 -8.30 13.09
N ASP A 25 4.56 -8.21 13.23
CA ASP A 25 5.42 -7.23 12.54
C ASP A 25 5.26 -7.23 10.99
N LEU A 26 4.37 -8.07 10.45
CA LEU A 26 4.25 -8.35 9.03
C LEU A 26 3.48 -7.32 8.21
N TYR A 27 2.80 -6.33 8.80
CA TYR A 27 1.95 -5.41 8.03
C TYR A 27 2.01 -3.96 8.51
N LEU A 28 3.16 -3.31 8.28
CA LEU A 28 3.33 -1.88 8.54
C LEU A 28 2.57 -0.99 7.56
N GLN A 29 2.29 -1.49 6.36
CA GLN A 29 1.57 -0.76 5.32
C GLN A 29 0.42 -1.63 4.81
N THR A 30 -0.77 -1.06 4.60
CA THR A 30 -1.94 -1.76 4.06
C THR A 30 -2.81 -0.84 3.23
N TYR A 31 -3.51 -1.38 2.24
CA TYR A 31 -4.45 -0.63 1.42
C TYR A 31 -5.89 -0.78 1.92
N ILE A 32 -6.60 0.35 2.00
CA ILE A 32 -8.06 0.40 2.13
C ILE A 32 -8.60 1.20 0.95
N GLY A 33 -8.99 0.50 -0.11
CA GLY A 33 -9.39 1.13 -1.38
C GLY A 33 -8.23 1.96 -1.96
N PRO A 34 -8.43 3.26 -2.27
CA PRO A 34 -7.36 4.12 -2.77
C PRO A 34 -6.42 4.66 -1.67
N VAL A 35 -6.70 4.39 -0.39
CA VAL A 35 -5.94 4.92 0.74
C VAL A 35 -4.90 3.90 1.19
N LEU A 36 -3.64 4.36 1.33
CA LEU A 36 -2.59 3.59 2.00
C LEU A 36 -2.53 3.98 3.47
N ILE A 37 -2.64 2.99 4.35
CA ILE A 37 -2.43 3.14 5.79
C ILE A 37 -1.03 2.66 6.10
N SER A 38 -0.24 3.51 6.77
CA SER A 38 1.09 3.16 7.26
C SER A 38 1.14 3.31 8.78
N VAL A 39 1.71 2.33 9.48
CA VAL A 39 1.96 2.34 10.92
C VAL A 39 3.44 2.66 11.15
N ASN A 40 3.73 3.59 12.06
CA ASN A 40 5.10 3.93 12.41
C ASN A 40 5.73 2.83 13.29
N PRO A 41 6.81 2.17 12.85
CA PRO A 41 7.53 1.15 13.64
C PRO A 41 8.34 1.73 14.82
N PHE A 42 8.46 3.06 14.94
CA PHE A 42 9.33 3.76 15.90
C PHE A 42 10.80 3.30 15.88
N LYS A 43 11.22 2.66 14.78
CA LYS A 43 12.56 2.13 14.55
C LYS A 43 12.98 2.40 13.11
N GLN A 44 14.25 2.73 12.91
CA GLN A 44 14.85 2.78 11.58
C GLN A 44 14.92 1.35 11.02
N MET A 45 14.22 1.10 9.91
CA MET A 45 14.26 -0.18 9.24
C MET A 45 14.79 0.01 7.80
N PRO A 46 15.48 -1.00 7.23
CA PRO A 46 16.19 -0.88 5.96
C PRO A 46 15.31 -1.10 4.70
N TYR A 47 14.02 -0.71 4.73
CA TYR A 47 13.03 -1.02 3.68
C TYR A 47 12.87 0.08 2.61
N PHE A 48 13.54 1.22 2.78
CA PHE A 48 13.56 2.32 1.81
C PHE A 48 14.86 2.31 0.99
N GLY A 49 15.23 1.16 0.44
CA GLY A 49 16.40 1.01 -0.42
C GLY A 49 16.08 1.19 -1.90
N GLU A 50 17.13 1.22 -2.72
CA GLU A 50 17.00 1.27 -4.19
C GLU A 50 16.36 0.00 -4.75
N LYS A 51 16.57 -1.15 -4.11
CA LYS A 51 16.01 -2.44 -4.54
C LYS A 51 14.49 -2.43 -4.54
N GLU A 52 13.90 -1.83 -3.52
CA GLU A 52 12.45 -1.70 -3.40
C GLU A 52 11.92 -0.74 -4.46
N ILE A 53 12.62 0.36 -4.74
CA ILE A 53 12.23 1.29 -5.82
C ILE A 53 12.14 0.56 -7.16
N GLU A 54 13.17 -0.21 -7.52
CA GLU A 54 13.19 -1.01 -8.75
C GLU A 54 12.07 -2.06 -8.78
N LEU A 55 11.73 -2.66 -7.64
CA LEU A 55 10.66 -3.65 -7.53
C LEU A 55 9.26 -3.03 -7.78
N TYR A 56 9.03 -1.81 -7.30
CA TYR A 56 7.73 -1.13 -7.40
C TYR A 56 7.57 -0.30 -8.67
N GLN A 57 8.66 0.03 -9.36
CA GLN A 57 8.61 0.81 -10.59
C GLN A 57 7.95 0.02 -11.71
N GLY A 58 6.84 0.53 -12.25
CA GLY A 58 6.12 -0.08 -13.37
C GLY A 58 5.29 -1.34 -13.03
N ALA A 59 5.44 -1.89 -11.82
CA ALA A 59 4.65 -3.00 -11.33
C ALA A 59 3.19 -2.58 -11.05
N ALA A 60 2.25 -3.51 -11.22
CA ALA A 60 0.87 -3.23 -10.86
C ALA A 60 0.67 -3.31 -9.33
N GLN A 61 -0.24 -2.49 -8.79
CA GLN A 61 -0.47 -2.39 -7.34
C GLN A 61 -0.90 -3.71 -6.66
N TYR A 62 -1.37 -4.70 -7.43
CA TYR A 62 -1.75 -6.02 -6.95
C TYR A 62 -0.63 -7.08 -7.06
N GLU A 63 0.46 -6.78 -7.78
CA GLU A 63 1.58 -7.73 -7.95
C GLU A 63 2.51 -7.72 -6.74
N ASN A 64 2.64 -6.56 -6.09
CA ASN A 64 3.53 -6.35 -4.95
C ASN A 64 2.75 -6.06 -3.65
N PRO A 65 3.36 -6.31 -2.49
CA PRO A 65 2.73 -5.97 -1.22
C PRO A 65 2.52 -4.46 -1.08
N PRO A 66 1.60 -4.03 -0.20
CA PRO A 66 1.30 -2.62 0.00
C PRO A 66 2.53 -1.82 0.40
N HIS A 67 2.88 -0.84 -0.45
CA HIS A 67 4.02 0.02 -0.22
C HIS A 67 3.77 1.46 -0.68
N ILE A 68 4.45 2.43 -0.07
CA ILE A 68 4.38 3.83 -0.49
C ILE A 68 4.89 4.04 -1.93
N TYR A 69 5.86 3.25 -2.38
CA TYR A 69 6.37 3.32 -3.76
C TYR A 69 5.35 2.85 -4.80
N ALA A 70 4.53 1.83 -4.49
CA ALA A 70 3.43 1.45 -5.37
C ALA A 70 2.39 2.56 -5.51
N LEU A 71 2.10 3.30 -4.43
CA LEU A 71 1.19 4.46 -4.48
C LEU A 71 1.79 5.57 -5.35
N ALA A 72 3.08 5.88 -5.17
CA ALA A 72 3.77 6.90 -5.93
C ALA A 72 3.84 6.57 -7.44
N ASP A 73 4.18 5.32 -7.81
CA ASP A 73 4.21 4.87 -9.20
C ASP A 73 2.83 4.97 -9.86
N ASN A 74 1.78 4.53 -9.15
CA ASN A 74 0.41 4.63 -9.64
C ASN A 74 0.01 6.10 -9.90
N MET A 75 0.27 7.00 -8.95
CA MET A 75 0.00 8.43 -9.16
C MET A 75 0.79 9.02 -10.33
N TYR A 76 2.07 8.68 -10.45
CA TYR A 76 2.90 9.15 -11.55
C TYR A 76 2.36 8.67 -12.91
N ARG A 77 1.95 7.40 -12.99
CA ARG A 77 1.36 6.83 -14.21
C ARG A 77 0.01 7.49 -14.53
N ASN A 78 -0.85 7.71 -13.54
CA ASN A 78 -2.13 8.39 -13.75
C ASN A 78 -1.91 9.83 -14.20
N MET A 79 -0.96 10.55 -13.62
CA MET A 79 -0.57 11.90 -14.07
C MET A 79 -0.16 11.90 -15.56
N MET A 80 0.59 10.89 -16.02
CA MET A 80 1.00 10.80 -17.43
C MET A 80 -0.14 10.40 -18.37
N ILE A 81 -1.03 9.50 -17.93
CA ILE A 81 -2.15 8.98 -18.74
C ILE A 81 -3.25 10.03 -18.86
N GLU A 82 -3.69 10.58 -17.73
CA GLU A 82 -4.80 11.54 -17.64
C GLU A 82 -4.35 12.96 -17.98
N ARG A 83 -3.05 13.26 -17.88
CA ARG A 83 -2.47 14.60 -18.02
C ARG A 83 -3.06 15.61 -17.03
N GLU A 84 -3.50 15.13 -15.88
CA GLU A 84 -4.03 15.93 -14.78
C GLU A 84 -3.09 15.90 -13.58
N ASN A 85 -3.11 16.97 -12.79
CA ASN A 85 -2.28 17.11 -11.60
C ASN A 85 -2.79 16.18 -10.48
N GLN A 86 -1.89 15.38 -9.91
CA GLN A 86 -2.20 14.45 -8.82
C GLN A 86 -1.76 15.04 -7.47
N CYS A 87 -2.50 14.75 -6.39
CA CYS A 87 -2.13 15.19 -5.04
C CYS A 87 -2.24 14.06 -4.00
N VAL A 88 -1.25 13.99 -3.10
CA VAL A 88 -1.26 13.08 -1.94
C VAL A 88 -1.61 13.88 -0.70
N ILE A 89 -2.59 13.40 0.08
CA ILE A 89 -2.93 13.97 1.38
C ILE A 89 -2.43 13.00 2.46
N ILE A 90 -1.48 13.46 3.27
CA ILE A 90 -0.99 12.74 4.46
C ILE A 90 -1.75 13.30 5.67
N ARG A 91 -2.37 12.41 6.46
CA ARG A 91 -3.10 12.74 7.69
C ARG A 91 -2.52 11.97 8.87
#